data_AF-X6LHM0-F1
#
_entry.id   AF-X6LHM0-F1
#
_cell.length_a   1.000
_cell.length_b   1.000
_cell.length_c   1.000
_cell.angle_alpha   90.00
_cell.angle_beta   90.00
_cell.angle_gamma   90.00
#
_symmetry.space_group_name_H-M   'P 1'
#
loop_
_entity.id
_entity.type
_entity.pdbx_description
1 polymer ?
#
loop_
_entity_poly.entity_id
_entity_poly.type
_entity_poly.pdbx_seq_one_letter_code
_entity_poly.pdbx_strand_id
1 'polypeptide(L)' 'MNERKALIKMKELIFEEPLRQVHNCLEWKDLQKTRNDNLKLELADMKENMIESDEAVKKEFENNEPTFK' A
#
# COMPACT_ATOMS: atom_id res chain seq x y z
N MET A 1 3.22 1.73 17.77
CA MET A 1 3.05 1.03 16.48
C MET A 1 4.44 0.75 15.93
N ASN A 2 4.75 -0.51 15.59
CA ASN A 2 6.01 -0.81 14.90
C ASN A 2 5.81 -0.43 13.43
N GLU A 3 6.12 0.82 13.08
CA GLU A 3 6.10 1.29 11.69
C GLU A 3 7.25 0.61 10.92
N ARG A 4 6.93 -0.48 10.22
CA ARG A 4 7.87 -1.08 9.27
C ARG A 4 7.85 -0.25 7.99
N LYS A 5 8.95 0.44 7.70
CA LYS A 5 9.13 1.15 6.44
C LYS A 5 9.88 0.26 5.46
N ALA A 6 9.27 0.00 4.31
CA ALA A 6 9.89 -0.69 3.19
C ALA A 6 9.84 0.21 1.95
N LEU A 7 10.95 0.30 1.22
CA LEU A 7 10.95 0.95 -0.09
C LEU A 7 10.36 -0.01 -1.11
N ILE A 8 9.20 0.35 -1.63
CA ILE A 8 8.54 -0.37 -2.72
C ILE A 8 8.86 0.35 -4.02
N LYS A 9 9.37 -0.40 -5.01
CA LYS A 9 9.58 0.13 -6.36
C LYS A 9 8.40 -0.29 -7.23
N MET A 10 7.53 0.66 -7.57
CA MET A 10 6.40 0.40 -8.47
C MET A 10 6.88 0.23 -9.90
N LYS A 11 6.37 -0.80 -10.59
CA LYS A 11 6.59 -1.00 -12.03
C LYS A 11 5.57 -0.23 -12.87
N GLU A 12 4.33 -0.18 -12.38
CA GLU A 12 3.20 0.49 -13.01
C GLU A 12 2.50 1.38 -11.98
N LEU A 13 2.06 2.57 -12.39
CA LEU A 13 1.34 3.51 -11.54
C LEU A 13 -0.17 3.22 -11.59
N ILE A 14 -0.55 2.06 -11.07
CA ILE A 14 -1.93 1.59 -10.94
C ILE A 14 -2.20 1.17 -9.50
N PHE A 15 -3.47 1.21 -9.08
CA PHE A 15 -3.93 0.90 -7.73
C PHE A 15 -3.53 -0.50 -7.24
N GLU A 16 -3.49 -1.47 -8.16
CA GLU A 16 -3.18 -2.86 -7.82
C GLU A 16 -1.70 -3.08 -7.46
N GLU A 17 -0.78 -2.35 -8.10
CA GLU A 17 0.67 -2.56 -7.95
C GLU A 17 1.18 -2.33 -6.51
N PRO A 18 0.82 -1.26 -5.78
CA PRO A 18 1.18 -1.09 -4.37
C PRO A 18 0.75 -2.29 -3.52
N LEU A 19 -0.49 -2.76 -3.69
CA LEU A 19 -1.03 -3.89 -2.92
C LEU A 19 -0.26 -5.17 -3.20
N ARG A 20 0.07 -5.42 -4.47
CA ARG A 20 0.88 -6.56 -4.89
C ARG A 20 2.29 -6.54 -4.28
N GLN A 21 2.93 -5.38 -4.24
CA GLN A 21 4.27 -5.24 -3.67
C GLN A 21 4.26 -5.39 -2.16
N VAL A 22 3.24 -4.85 -1.47
CA VAL A 22 3.07 -5.02 -0.02
C VAL A 22 2.98 -6.50 0.35
N HIS A 23 2.27 -7.32 -0.45
CA HIS A 23 2.21 -8.76 -0.22
C HIS A 23 3.59 -9.44 -0.16
N ASN A 24 4.59 -8.96 -0.92
CA ASN A 24 5.96 -9.48 -0.86
C ASN A 24 6.73 -9.02 0.39
N CYS A 25 6.29 -7.94 1.04
CA CYS A 25 6.90 -7.40 2.25
C CYS A 25 6.30 -7.96 3.55
N LEU A 26 5.13 -8.59 3.48
CA LEU A 26 4.47 -9.19 4.65
C LEU A 26 5.18 -10.47 5.09
N GLU A 27 5.34 -10.65 6.39
CA GLU A 27 5.80 -11.94 6.91
C GLU A 27 4.66 -12.96 6.83
N TRP A 28 5.03 -14.25 6.85
CA TRP A 28 4.06 -15.34 6.86
C TRP A 28 3.00 -15.20 7.96
N LYS A 29 3.40 -14.75 9.16
CA LYS A 29 2.48 -14.51 10.28
C LYS A 29 1.45 -13.41 9.98
N ASP A 30 1.84 -12.39 9.22
CA ASP A 30 0.98 -11.27 8.86
C ASP A 30 -0.06 -11.75 7.83
N LEU A 31 0.39 -12.52 6.83
CA LEU A 31 -0.50 -13.17 5.85
C LEU A 31 -1.49 -14.15 6.51
N GLN A 32 -1.02 -14.95 7.47
CA GLN A 32 -1.87 -15.85 8.24
C GLN A 32 -2.94 -15.08 9.01
N LYS A 33 -2.56 -13.96 9.64
CA LYS A 33 -3.50 -13.10 10.35
C LYS A 33 -4.55 -12.53 9.40
N THR A 34 -4.14 -11.98 8.27
CA THR A 34 -5.06 -11.44 7.25
C THR A 34 -6.09 -12.48 6.81
N ARG A 35 -5.65 -13.73 6.60
CA ARG A 35 -6.53 -14.84 6.22
C ARG A 35 -7.47 -15.28 7.35
N ASN A 36 -6.95 -15.44 8.57
CA ASN A 36 -7.72 -15.96 9.70
C ASN A 36 -8.74 -14.96 10.22
N ASP A 37 -8.37 -13.67 10.24
CA ASP A 37 -9.19 -12.59 10.78
C ASP A 37 -10.05 -11.92 9.70
N ASN A 38 -10.03 -12.44 8.46
CA ASN A 38 -10.73 -11.87 7.30
C ASN A 38 -10.48 -10.37 7.10
N LEU A 39 -9.22 -9.96 7.30
CA LEU A 39 -8.79 -8.57 7.16
C LEU A 39 -8.53 -8.24 5.68
N LYS A 40 -8.74 -6.98 5.31
CA LYS A 40 -8.45 -6.46 3.98
C LYS A 40 -7.27 -5.49 4.06
N LEU A 41 -6.41 -5.52 3.05
CA LEU A 41 -5.41 -4.47 2.85
C LEU A 41 -6.08 -3.28 2.19
N GLU A 42 -5.81 -2.10 2.73
CA GLU A 42 -6.28 -0.81 2.21
C GLU A 42 -5.07 0.10 2.00
N LEU A 43 -5.22 1.08 1.12
CA LEU A 43 -4.18 2.03 0.76
C LEU A 43 -4.69 3.43 1.08
N ALA A 44 -3.90 4.20 1.83
CA ALA A 44 -4.22 5.59 2.14
C ALA A 44 -3.07 6.52 1.75
N ASP A 45 -3.41 7.76 1.42
CA ASP A 45 -2.41 8.83 1.33
C ASP A 45 -1.90 9.21 2.74
N MET A 46 -0.88 10.07 2.76
CA MET A 46 -0.33 10.59 4.01
C MET A 46 -1.32 11.41 4.86
N LYS A 47 -2.43 11.85 4.26
CA LYS A 47 -3.53 12.60 4.91
C LYS A 47 -4.69 11.70 5.35
N GLU A 48 -4.53 10.38 5.29
CA GLU A 48 -5.57 9.40 5.66
C GLU A 48 -6.76 9.33 4.72
N ASN A 49 -6.64 9.89 3.51
CA ASN A 49 -7.66 9.67 2.48
C ASN A 49 -7.42 8.31 1.85
N MET A 50 -8.48 7.50 1.77
CA MET A 50 -8.41 6.22 1.08
C MET A 50 -8.19 6.43 -0.42
N ILE A 51 -7.24 5.68 -0.95
CA ILE A 51 -6.97 5.58 -2.38
C ILE A 51 -7.82 4.43 -2.91
N GLU A 52 -8.65 4.71 -3.91
CA GLU A 52 -9.58 3.72 -4.47
C GLU A 52 -9.46 3.60 -6.01
N SER A 53 -8.57 4.35 -6.65
CA SER A 53 -8.41 4.33 -8.11
C SER A 53 -6.98 4.58 -8.60
N ASP A 54 -6.72 4.22 -9.86
CA ASP A 54 -5.46 4.48 -10.55
C ASP A 54 -5.17 5.98 -10.68
N GLU A 55 -6.18 6.81 -10.91
CA GLU A 55 -6.03 8.26 -10.97
C GLU A 55 -5.54 8.83 -9.64
N ALA A 56 -6.07 8.33 -8.52
CA ALA A 56 -5.65 8.75 -7.19
C ALA A 56 -4.20 8.36 -6.91
N VAL A 57 -3.76 7.16 -7.33
CA VAL A 57 -2.35 6.75 -7.24
C VAL A 57 -1.45 7.68 -8.06
N LYS A 58 -1.78 7.92 -9.33
CA LYS A 58 -0.98 8.78 -10.22
C LYS A 58 -0.83 10.19 -9.67
N LYS A 59 -1.94 10.78 -9.22
CA LYS A 59 -1.97 12.13 -8.65
C LYS A 59 -1.06 12.27 -7.44
N GLU A 60 -1.03 11.27 -6.57
CA GLU A 60 -0.15 11.29 -5.40
C GLU A 60 1.33 11.19 -5.82
N PHE A 61 1.67 10.35 -6.81
CA PHE A 61 3.05 10.21 -7.31
C PHE A 61 3.62 11.46 -7.97
N GLU A 62 2.78 12.33 -8.55
CA GLU A 62 3.22 13.59 -9.16
C GLU A 62 3.76 14.60 -8.12
N ASN A 63 3.45 14.44 -6.83
CA ASN A 63 3.78 15.41 -5.79
C ASN A 63 5.23 15.35 -5.26
N ASN A 64 6.10 14.46 -5.76
CA ASN A 64 7.52 14.27 -5.34
C ASN A 64 7.77 14.05 -3.82
N GLU A 65 6.72 13.89 -3.03
CA GLU A 65 6.76 13.64 -1.57
C GLU A 65 6.49 12.16 -1.25
N PRO A 66 6.81 11.69 -0.02
CA PRO A 66 6.39 10.36 0.44
C PRO A 66 4.89 10.20 0.28
N THR A 67 4.51 9.14 -0.42
CA THR A 67 3.30 9.18 -1.25
C THR A 67 2.13 8.39 -0.65
N PHE A 68 2.42 7.33 0.11
CA PHE A 68 1.39 6.46 0.71
C PHE A 68 1.81 5.89 2.06
N LYS A 69 0.83 5.43 2.83
CA LYS A 69 1.00 4.63 4.04
C LYS A 69 0.12 3.38 4.06
#